data_AF-A0A081B1C2-F1
#
_entry.id   AF-A0A081B1C2-F1
#
_cell.length_a   1.000
_cell.length_b   1.000
_cell.length_c   1.000
_cell.angle_alpha   90.00
_cell.angle_beta   90.00
_cell.angle_gamma   90.00
#
_symmetry.space_group_name_H-M   'P 1'
#
loop_
_entity.id
_entity.type
_entity.pdbx_description
1 polymer ?
#
loop_
_entity_poly.entity_id
_entity_poly.type
_entity_poly.pdbx_seq_one_letter_code
_entity_poly.pdbx_strand_id
1 'polypeptide(L)'
;SAGDMIVGRYVSGLPFEEPGFAVLPPFIADIDDFIRRAIDLCFSNLPSRLIRTGSFLLASLVYHHDFLIRTLNNIHLLRRNARFGN
;
A
#
# COMPACT_ATOMS: atom_id res chain seq x y z
N SER A 1 -18.49 -8.07 3.19
CA SER A 1 -19.16 -8.21 1.88
C SER A 1 -18.08 -8.45 0.83
N ALA A 2 -18.13 -9.54 0.07
CA ALA A 2 -17.16 -9.82 -1.00
C ALA A 2 -17.45 -9.01 -2.28
N GLY A 3 -18.68 -8.50 -2.42
CA GLY A 3 -19.10 -7.68 -3.57
C GLY A 3 -18.33 -6.35 -3.67
N ASP A 4 -18.08 -5.68 -2.54
CA ASP A 4 -17.40 -4.38 -2.53
C ASP A 4 -15.95 -4.48 -3.02
N MET A 5 -15.28 -5.60 -2.72
CA MET A 5 -13.92 -5.86 -3.20
C MET A 5 -13.87 -6.11 -4.71
N ILE A 6 -14.86 -6.80 -5.27
CA ILE A 6 -14.94 -7.10 -6.71
C ILE A 6 -15.31 -5.83 -7.49
N VAL A 7 -16.34 -5.11 -7.04
CA VAL A 7 -16.80 -3.86 -7.66
C VAL A 7 -15.71 -2.80 -7.58
N GLY A 8 -15.05 -2.63 -6.43
CA GLY A 8 -13.96 -1.67 -6.25
C GLY A 8 -12.78 -1.90 -7.21
N ARG A 9 -12.44 -3.17 -7.47
CA ARG A 9 -11.39 -3.52 -8.43
C ARG A 9 -11.82 -3.29 -9.87
N TYR A 10 -13.07 -3.60 -10.20
CA TYR A 10 -13.64 -3.36 -11.53
C TYR A 10 -13.65 -1.88 -11.89
N VAL A 11 -14.14 -1.01 -11.00
CA VAL A 11 -14.17 0.44 -11.25
C VAL A 11 -12.77 1.07 -11.30
N SER A 12 -11.76 0.37 -10.78
CA SER A 12 -10.35 0.79 -10.85
C SER A 12 -9.65 0.35 -12.15
N GLY A 13 -10.37 -0.27 -13.08
CA GLY A 13 -9.85 -0.68 -14.40
C GLY A 13 -8.99 -1.94 -14.38
N LEU A 14 -9.10 -2.79 -13.35
CA LEU A 14 -8.34 -4.04 -13.28
C LEU A 14 -8.99 -5.14 -14.14
N PRO A 15 -8.21 -5.95 -14.88
CA PRO A 15 -8.74 -7.04 -15.69
C PRO A 15 -9.42 -8.11 -14.82
N PHE A 16 -10.66 -8.46 -15.16
CA PHE A 16 -11.46 -9.43 -14.41
C PHE A 16 -10.98 -10.88 -14.61
N GLU A 17 -10.44 -11.19 -15.79
CA GLU A 17 -10.07 -12.56 -16.20
C GLU A 17 -8.63 -12.92 -15.84
N GLU A 18 -7.88 -12.02 -15.19
CA GLU A 18 -6.52 -12.31 -14.77
C GLU A 18 -6.49 -13.03 -13.40
N PRO A 19 -5.67 -14.09 -13.23
CA PRO A 19 -5.54 -14.80 -11.96
C PRO A 19 -5.13 -13.89 -10.78
N GLY A 20 -4.47 -12.76 -11.07
CA GLY A 20 -4.14 -11.72 -10.10
C GLY A 20 -5.36 -11.08 -9.43
N PHE A 21 -6.55 -11.18 -10.04
CA PHE A 21 -7.81 -10.69 -9.49
C PHE A 21 -8.26 -11.48 -8.24
N ALA A 22 -7.90 -12.77 -8.17
CA ALA A 22 -8.20 -13.65 -7.03
C ALA A 22 -7.20 -13.51 -5.88
N VAL A 23 -6.08 -12.80 -6.09
CA VAL A 23 -5.06 -12.62 -5.06
C VAL A 23 -5.53 -11.59 -4.04
N LEU A 24 -5.57 -12.02 -2.78
CA LEU A 24 -5.87 -11.13 -1.66
C LEU A 24 -4.87 -9.96 -1.65
N PRO A 25 -5.34 -8.72 -1.47
CA PRO A 25 -4.43 -7.59 -1.38
C PRO A 25 -3.49 -7.79 -0.17
N PRO A 26 -2.23 -7.33 -0.26
CA PRO A 26 -1.32 -7.41 0.87
C PRO A 26 -1.95 -6.65 2.05
N PHE A 27 -1.94 -7.28 3.22
CA PHE A 27 -2.50 -6.69 4.42
C PHE A 27 -1.63 -7.00 5.63
N ILE A 28 -1.67 -6.08 6.59
CA ILE A 28 -1.06 -6.24 7.91
C ILE A 28 -2.19 -6.56 8.88
N ALA A 29 -2.08 -7.69 9.58
CA ALA A 29 -3.12 -8.15 10.50
C ALA A 29 -3.25 -7.18 11.70
N ASP A 30 -2.12 -6.91 12.36
CA ASP A 30 -2.04 -6.14 13.60
C ASP A 30 -1.24 -4.85 13.42
N ILE A 31 -1.76 -3.75 13.98
CA ILE A 31 -1.12 -2.43 13.91
C ILE A 31 -0.43 -2.16 15.24
N ASP A 32 0.81 -2.65 15.36
CA ASP A 32 1.70 -2.36 16.49
C ASP A 32 2.42 -1.01 16.32
N ASP A 33 3.24 -0.63 17.31
CA ASP A 33 3.99 0.62 17.29
C ASP A 33 4.99 0.71 16.13
N PHE A 34 5.53 -0.43 15.68
CA PHE A 34 6.43 -0.48 14.55
C PHE A 34 5.70 -0.14 13.25
N ILE A 35 4.52 -0.70 13.04
CA ILE A 35 3.66 -0.41 11.88
C ILE A 35 3.15 1.03 11.94
N ARG A 36 2.78 1.56 13.11
CA ARG A 36 2.38 2.97 13.25
C ARG A 36 3.49 3.92 12.82
N ARG A 37 4.71 3.73 13.34
CA ARG A 37 5.88 4.53 12.94
C ARG A 37 6.17 4.41 11.44
N ALA A 38 6.01 3.21 10.88
CA ALA A 38 6.18 2.98 9.45
C ALA A 38 5.16 3.75 8.59
N ILE A 39 3.90 3.77 9.04
CA ILE A 39 2.83 4.55 8.40
C ILE A 39 3.18 6.04 8.49
N ASP A 40 3.58 6.55 9.65
CA ASP A 40 3.92 7.96 9.83
C ASP A 40 5.12 8.38 8.97
N LEU A 41 6.12 7.51 8.79
CA LEU A 41 7.25 7.75 7.89
C LEU A 41 6.85 7.86 6.41
N CYS A 42 5.83 7.09 5.99
CA CYS A 42 5.36 7.10 4.60
C CYS A 42 4.25 8.13 4.36
N PHE A 43 3.48 8.46 5.40
CA PHE A 43 2.23 9.23 5.37
C PHE A 43 2.12 10.13 6.60
N SER A 44 3.02 11.10 6.74
CA SER A 44 3.19 11.93 7.95
C SER A 44 1.97 12.78 8.38
N ASN A 45 0.97 12.94 7.51
CA ASN A 45 -0.25 13.71 7.79
C ASN A 45 -1.51 12.84 7.83
N LEU A 46 -1.37 11.53 8.01
CA LEU A 46 -2.51 10.62 8.06
C LEU A 46 -3.28 10.79 9.38
N PRO A 47 -4.57 11.17 9.37
CA PRO A 47 -5.38 11.23 10.59
C PRO A 47 -5.43 9.88 11.29
N SER A 48 -5.35 9.85 12.62
CA SER A 48 -5.34 8.59 13.41
C SER A 48 -6.56 7.70 13.15
N ARG A 49 -7.72 8.29 12.81
CA ARG A 49 -8.93 7.54 12.41
C ARG A 49 -8.74 6.71 11.13
N LEU A 50 -7.74 7.03 10.31
CA LEU A 50 -7.40 6.34 9.07
C LEU A 50 -6.22 5.38 9.23
N ILE A 51 -5.78 5.06 10.46
CA ILE A 51 -4.60 4.21 10.68
C ILE A 51 -4.71 2.84 10.01
N ARG A 52 -5.92 2.25 9.97
CA ARG A 52 -6.18 0.99 9.27
C ARG A 52 -6.08 1.13 7.75
N THR A 53 -6.50 2.27 7.20
CA THR A 53 -6.27 2.58 5.78
C THR A 53 -4.77 2.74 5.51
N GLY A 54 -4.06 3.41 6.42
CA GLY A 54 -2.61 3.55 6.38
C GLY A 54 -1.88 2.20 6.34
N SER A 55 -2.35 1.19 7.09
CA SER A 55 -1.73 -0.14 7.05
C SER A 55 -1.92 -0.84 5.69
N PHE A 56 -3.05 -0.65 5.01
CA PHE A 56 -3.24 -1.18 3.66
C PHE A 56 -2.31 -0.48 2.65
N LEU A 57 -2.18 0.84 2.76
CA LEU A 57 -1.26 1.61 1.92
C LEU A 57 0.19 1.17 2.13
N LEU A 58 0.61 1.02 3.39
CA LEU A 58 1.95 0.54 3.73
C LEU A 58 2.18 -0.88 3.21
N ALA A 59 1.22 -1.80 3.39
CA ALA A 59 1.32 -3.17 2.90
C ALA A 59 1.47 -3.22 1.37
N SER A 60 0.73 -2.37 0.66
CA SER A 60 0.87 -2.20 -0.79
C SER A 60 2.26 -1.69 -1.19
N LEU A 61 2.80 -0.68 -0.48
CA LEU A 61 4.12 -0.14 -0.77
C LEU A 61 5.22 -1.20 -0.55
N VAL A 62 5.17 -1.94 0.56
CA VAL A 62 6.14 -3.00 0.87
C VAL A 62 6.07 -4.13 -0.16
N TYR A 63 4.86 -4.58 -0.51
CA TYR A 63 4.67 -5.64 -1.49
C TYR A 63 5.20 -5.27 -2.89
N HIS A 64 5.07 -4.00 -3.29
CA HIS A 64 5.53 -3.50 -4.59
C HIS A 64 6.91 -2.84 -4.55
N HIS A 65 7.70 -3.02 -3.48
CA HIS A 65 8.97 -2.34 -3.27
C HIS A 65 9.88 -2.36 -4.52
N ASP A 66 10.22 -3.54 -5.05
CA ASP A 66 11.17 -3.66 -6.16
C ASP A 66 10.65 -3.00 -7.45
N PHE A 67 9.35 -3.08 -7.70
CA PHE A 67 8.72 -2.38 -8.81
C PHE A 67 8.83 -0.86 -8.63
N LEU A 68 8.56 -0.35 -7.43
CA LEU A 68 8.67 1.08 -7.12
C LEU A 68 10.12 1.57 -7.21
N ILE A 69 11.11 0.78 -6.80
CA ILE A 69 12.54 1.08 -6.93
C ILE A 69 13.04 1.02 -8.38
N ARG A 70 12.41 0.22 -9.24
CA ARG A 70 12.73 0.21 -10.68
C ARG A 70 12.06 1.34 -11.45
N THR A 71 10.83 1.70 -11.09
CA THR A 71 9.99 2.58 -11.92
C THR A 71 10.06 4.04 -11.51
N LEU A 72 10.18 4.34 -10.22
CA LEU A 72 10.20 5.73 -9.74
C LEU A 72 11.57 6.37 -10.00
N ASN A 73 11.59 7.69 -10.20
CA ASN A 73 12.84 8.44 -10.26
C ASN A 73 13.37 8.72 -8.84
N ASN A 74 14.66 9.03 -8.74
CA ASN A 74 15.31 9.30 -7.43
C ASN A 74 14.82 10.58 -6.74
N ILE A 75 14.06 11.44 -7.43
CA ILE A 75 13.52 12.69 -6.88
C ILE A 75 12.18 12.45 -6.18
N HIS A 76 11.53 11.32 -6.47
CA HIS A 76 10.20 10.98 -5.96
C HIS A 76 10.15 10.97 -4.43
N LEU A 77 9.09 11.53 -3.84
CA LEU A 77 8.97 11.69 -2.38
C LEU A 77 9.08 10.37 -1.61
N LEU A 78 8.56 9.27 -2.17
CA LEU A 78 8.75 7.93 -1.57
C LEU A 78 10.23 7.54 -1.48
N ARG A 79 11.08 7.93 -2.42
CA ARG A 79 12.54 7.66 -2.39
C ARG A 79 13.31 8.48 -1.36
N ARG A 80 12.66 9.43 -0.68
CA ARG A 80 13.30 10.26 0.35
C ARG A 80 13.18 9.68 1.75
N ASN A 81 12.35 8.65 1.96
CA ASN A 81 12.24 8.00 3.25
C ASN A 81 13.25 6.85 3.36
N ALA A 82 13.70 6.53 4.58
CA ALA A 82 14.74 5.53 4.83
C ALA A 82 14.35 4.07 4.48
N ARG A 83 13.11 3.83 4.00
CA ARG A 83 12.62 2.50 3.61
C ARG A 83 12.58 2.28 2.10
N PHE A 84 12.50 3.35 1.32
CA PHE A 84 12.43 3.31 -0.14
C PHE A 84 13.50 4.21 -0.80
N GLY A 85 14.33 4.86 0.01
CA GLY A 85 15.54 5.57 -0.38
C GLY A 85 16.80 4.78 -0.03
N ASN A 86 17.86 5.00 -0.80
CA ASN A 86 19.21 4.49 -0.51
C ASN A 86 19.83 5.19 0.69
#